data_AF-M8BCF4-F1
#
_entry.id   AF-M8BCF4-F1
#
_cell.length_a   1.000
_cell.length_b   1.000
_cell.length_c   1.000
_cell.angle_alpha   90.00
_cell.angle_beta   90.00
_cell.angle_gamma   90.00
#
_symmetry.space_group_name_H-M   'P 1'
#
loop_
_entity.id
_entity.type
_entity.pdbx_description
1 polymer ?
#
loop_
_entity_poly.entity_id
_entity_poly.type
_entity_poly.pdbx_seq_one_letter_code
_entity_poly.pdbx_strand_id
1 'polypeptide(L)'
;MEEKLSSMRQDVIQEFVALYQRVGPYLPIEPYLVDEALRSYLDHIHATDSFTVLQASYQDLRENEGGSVFFRNAVSHNRDLLEAESSARRCLEVEQRIRWEEIPKSKASLERAEHEHALDLFKSEDLRRELEKKRAG
;
A
#
# COMPACT_ATOMS: atom_id res chain seq x y z
N MET A 1 18.31 -30.45 17.03
CA MET A 1 19.01 -29.15 17.00
C MET A 1 18.39 -28.20 15.98
N GLU A 2 18.04 -28.71 14.79
CA GLU A 2 17.42 -27.93 13.72
C GLU A 2 16.05 -27.33 14.08
N GLU A 3 15.19 -28.03 14.82
CA GLU A 3 13.92 -27.49 15.32
C GLU A 3 14.10 -26.26 16.21
N LYS A 4 15.11 -26.27 17.09
CA LYS A 4 15.41 -25.15 18.00
C LYS A 4 15.94 -23.93 17.25
N LEU A 5 16.74 -24.15 16.21
CA LEU A 5 17.19 -23.12 15.28
C LEU A 5 16.01 -22.52 14.51
N SER A 6 15.12 -23.37 13.99
CA SER A 6 13.94 -22.94 13.24
C SER A 6 13.01 -22.08 14.11
N SER A 7 12.75 -22.51 15.35
CA SER A 7 11.97 -21.74 16.32
C SER A 7 12.61 -20.37 16.59
N MET A 8 13.92 -20.33 16.85
CA MET A 8 14.62 -19.08 17.15
C MET A 8 14.61 -18.11 15.96
N ARG A 9 14.76 -18.61 14.72
CA ARG A 9 14.61 -17.77 13.52
C ARG A 9 13.22 -17.14 13.47
N GLN A 10 12.19 -17.93 13.74
CA GLN A 10 10.82 -17.45 13.71
C GLN A 10 10.54 -16.40 14.80
N ASP A 11 11.11 -16.56 15.99
CA ASP A 11 11.01 -15.58 17.08
C ASP A 11 11.67 -14.24 16.70
N VAL A 12 12.87 -14.30 16.09
CA VAL A 12 13.56 -13.10 15.57
C VAL A 12 12.74 -12.41 14.50
N ILE A 13 12.19 -13.17 13.54
CA ILE A 13 11.33 -12.63 12.47
C ILE A 13 10.11 -11.94 13.06
N GLN A 14 9.40 -12.60 13.96
CA GLN A 14 8.18 -12.05 14.55
C GLN A 14 8.45 -10.76 15.34
N GLU A 15 9.50 -10.73 16.17
CA GLU A 15 9.83 -9.53 16.93
C GLU A 15 10.30 -8.39 16.02
N PHE A 16 11.12 -8.69 15.01
CA PHE A 16 11.58 -7.69 14.04
C PHE A 16 10.41 -7.07 13.26
N VAL A 17 9.50 -7.88 12.74
CA VAL A 17 8.32 -7.41 12.00
C VAL A 17 7.42 -6.56 12.91
N ALA A 18 7.18 -7.03 14.14
CA ALA A 18 6.38 -6.28 15.10
C ALA A 18 7.02 -4.95 15.49
N LEU A 19 8.34 -4.91 15.64
CA LEU A 19 9.09 -3.70 15.92
C LEU A 19 9.06 -2.75 14.72
N TYR A 20 9.26 -3.25 13.49
CA TYR A 20 9.18 -2.45 12.26
C TYR A 20 7.82 -1.76 12.14
N GLN A 21 6.72 -2.44 12.47
CA GLN A 21 5.38 -1.84 12.45
C GLN A 21 5.16 -0.78 13.54
N ARG A 22 5.83 -0.90 14.69
CA ARG A 22 5.67 0.04 15.83
C ARG A 22 6.53 1.30 15.69
N VAL A 23 7.79 1.15 15.28
CA VAL A 23 8.79 2.24 15.26
C VAL A 23 9.30 2.60 13.86
N GLY A 24 8.95 1.82 12.83
CA GLY A 24 9.39 2.08 11.47
C GLY A 24 9.02 3.50 11.02
N PRO A 25 9.98 4.33 10.57
CA PRO A 25 9.70 5.66 10.02
C PRO A 25 9.07 5.61 8.62
N TYR A 26 8.77 4.41 8.12
CA TYR A 26 8.27 4.16 6.77
C TYR A 26 6.78 3.84 6.83
N LEU A 27 6.09 4.03 5.69
CA LEU A 27 4.69 3.61 5.57
C LEU A 27 4.50 2.14 5.95
N PRO A 28 3.26 1.73 6.28
CA PRO A 28 2.97 0.32 6.51
C PRO A 28 3.43 -0.51 5.31
N ILE A 29 4.48 -1.30 5.48
CA ILE A 29 4.92 -2.29 4.50
C ILE A 29 4.26 -3.62 4.89
N GLU A 30 3.91 -4.43 3.90
CA GLU A 30 3.32 -5.74 4.16
C GLU A 30 4.30 -6.61 4.97
N PRO A 31 3.82 -7.33 6.01
CA PRO A 31 4.68 -8.09 6.92
C PRO A 31 5.64 -9.07 6.23
N TYR A 32 5.21 -9.68 5.12
CA TYR A 32 6.01 -10.66 4.40
C TYR A 32 7.22 -10.02 3.67
N LEU A 33 7.12 -8.76 3.23
CA LEU A 33 8.24 -8.03 2.63
C LEU A 33 9.28 -7.66 3.69
N VAL A 34 8.82 -7.36 4.90
CA VAL A 34 9.70 -7.09 6.06
C VAL A 34 10.41 -8.37 6.50
N ASP A 35 9.71 -9.52 6.50
CA ASP A 35 10.32 -10.84 6.71
C ASP A 35 11.38 -11.14 5.64
N GLU A 36 11.08 -10.93 4.35
CA GLU A 36 12.03 -11.15 3.25
C GLU A 36 13.30 -10.29 3.39
N ALA A 37 13.14 -9.00 3.70
CA ALA A 37 14.25 -8.09 3.98
C ALA A 37 15.13 -8.60 5.15
N LEU A 38 14.50 -9.04 6.24
CA LEU A 38 15.22 -9.59 7.38
C LEU A 38 15.97 -10.87 7.01
N ARG A 39 15.34 -11.79 6.27
CA ARG A 39 15.98 -13.04 5.82
C ARG A 39 17.20 -12.75 4.95
N SER A 40 17.08 -11.79 4.02
CA SER A 40 18.20 -11.32 3.20
C SER A 40 19.38 -10.85 4.07
N TYR A 41 19.09 -10.08 5.12
CA TYR A 41 20.13 -9.62 6.05
C TYR A 41 20.72 -10.78 6.89
N LEU A 42 19.91 -11.69 7.39
CA LEU A 42 20.37 -12.87 8.15
C LEU A 42 21.29 -13.76 7.31
N ASP A 43 20.96 -13.95 6.03
CA ASP A 43 21.80 -14.69 5.09
C ASP A 43 23.12 -13.93 4.84
N HIS A 44 23.07 -12.61 4.69
CA HIS A 44 24.24 -11.75 4.49
C HIS A 44 25.25 -11.84 5.65
N ILE A 45 24.77 -11.92 6.90
CA ILE A 45 25.63 -12.07 8.09
C ILE A 45 25.88 -13.52 8.48
N HIS A 46 25.46 -14.49 7.65
CA HIS A 46 25.54 -15.93 7.92
C HIS A 46 24.93 -16.33 9.29
N ALA A 47 23.88 -15.64 9.72
CA ALA A 47 23.21 -15.89 10.98
C ALA A 47 22.13 -16.97 10.90
N THR A 48 21.67 -17.31 9.68
CA THR A 48 20.56 -18.23 9.46
C THR A 48 20.74 -19.57 10.18
N ASP A 49 21.96 -20.10 10.26
CA ASP A 49 22.27 -21.37 10.93
C ASP A 49 22.98 -21.19 12.28
N SER A 50 23.13 -19.96 12.76
CA SER A 50 23.86 -19.64 13.99
C SER A 50 22.91 -19.28 15.13
N PHE A 51 22.65 -20.26 16.01
CA PHE A 51 21.76 -20.08 17.16
C PHE A 51 22.20 -18.93 18.08
N THR A 52 23.51 -18.78 18.31
CA THR A 52 24.06 -17.75 19.18
C THR A 52 23.85 -16.35 18.61
N VAL A 53 24.02 -16.18 17.30
CA VAL A 53 23.77 -14.90 16.63
C VAL A 53 22.29 -14.57 16.65
N LEU A 54 21.43 -15.53 16.31
CA LEU A 54 19.97 -15.33 16.36
C LEU A 54 19.48 -14.98 17.77
N GLN A 55 19.98 -15.67 18.79
CA GLN A 55 19.63 -15.39 20.18
C GLN A 55 20.09 -13.98 20.61
N ALA A 56 21.30 -13.56 20.22
CA ALA A 56 21.80 -12.22 20.51
C ALA A 56 20.98 -11.14 19.79
N SER A 57 20.62 -11.37 18.53
CA SER A 57 19.75 -10.48 17.75
C SER A 57 18.35 -10.36 18.36
N TYR A 58 17.76 -11.48 18.79
CA TYR A 58 16.47 -11.49 19.47
C TYR A 58 16.51 -10.67 20.76
N GLN A 59 17.58 -10.84 21.55
CA GLN A 59 17.75 -10.09 22.80
C GLN A 59 17.90 -8.59 22.53
N ASP A 60 18.71 -8.19 21.54
CA ASP A 60 18.89 -6.78 21.15
C ASP A 60 17.56 -6.14 20.70
N LEU A 61 16.74 -6.87 19.92
CA LEU A 61 15.42 -6.40 19.50
C LEU A 61 14.48 -6.16 20.69
N ARG A 62 14.49 -7.07 21.66
CA ARG A 62 13.64 -7.01 22.86
C ARG A 62 14.04 -5.93 23.84
N GLU A 63 15.34 -5.69 24.02
CA GLU A 63 15.86 -4.76 25.02
C GLU A 63 15.91 -3.31 24.51
N ASN A 64 16.19 -3.12 23.22
CA ASN A 64 16.56 -1.80 22.70
C ASN A 64 15.52 -1.19 21.76
N GLU A 65 14.48 -1.92 21.34
CA GLU A 65 13.45 -1.45 20.40
C GLU A 65 14.04 -0.67 19.20
N GLY A 66 13.61 0.58 18.95
CA GLY A 66 14.15 1.42 17.87
C GLY A 66 15.63 1.81 18.02
N GLY A 67 16.22 1.57 19.19
CA GLY A 67 17.66 1.70 19.46
C GLY A 67 18.47 0.44 19.13
N SER A 68 17.82 -0.68 18.78
CA SER A 68 18.48 -1.94 18.40
C SER A 68 19.44 -1.72 17.24
N VAL A 69 20.70 -2.11 17.45
CA VAL A 69 21.73 -2.06 16.41
C VAL A 69 21.43 -3.08 15.31
N PHE A 70 20.94 -4.27 15.70
CA PHE A 70 20.51 -5.29 14.76
C PHE A 70 19.38 -4.76 13.87
N PHE A 71 18.36 -4.13 14.46
CA PHE A 71 17.24 -3.55 13.73
C PHE A 71 17.69 -2.52 12.70
N ARG A 72 18.51 -1.54 13.14
CA ARG A 72 19.01 -0.47 12.27
C ARG A 72 19.86 -1.00 11.13
N ASN A 73 20.69 -2.00 11.38
CA ASN A 73 21.55 -2.59 10.34
C ASN A 73 20.73 -3.39 9.32
N ALA A 74 19.75 -4.19 9.78
CA ALA A 74 18.86 -4.94 8.89
C ALA A 74 18.03 -4.01 8.00
N VAL A 75 17.49 -2.92 8.57
CA VAL A 75 16.75 -1.90 7.81
C VAL A 75 17.68 -1.16 6.85
N SER A 76 18.89 -0.79 7.29
CA SER A 76 19.86 -0.09 6.43
C SER A 76 20.35 -0.97 5.28
N HIS A 77 20.49 -2.28 5.49
CA HIS A 77 20.90 -3.22 4.45
C HIS A 77 19.85 -3.33 3.34
N ASN A 78 18.57 -3.29 3.73
CA ASN A 78 17.44 -3.43 2.80
C ASN A 78 16.78 -2.09 2.46
N ARG A 79 17.50 -0.99 2.65
CA ARG A 79 16.92 0.35 2.55
C ARG A 79 16.26 0.60 1.19
N ASP A 80 16.97 0.29 0.10
CA ASP A 80 16.47 0.53 -1.25
C ASP A 80 15.21 -0.30 -1.55
N LEU A 81 15.18 -1.56 -1.11
CA LEU A 81 14.01 -2.45 -1.23
C LEU A 81 12.81 -1.86 -0.47
N LEU A 82 13.01 -1.52 0.81
CA LEU A 82 11.95 -1.01 1.68
C LEU A 82 11.44 0.36 1.20
N GLU A 83 12.33 1.24 0.73
CA GLU A 83 11.97 2.55 0.17
C GLU A 83 11.22 2.41 -1.16
N ALA A 84 11.60 1.48 -2.02
CA ALA A 84 10.90 1.21 -3.27
C ALA A 84 9.46 0.73 -3.03
N GLU A 85 9.27 -0.25 -2.15
CA GLU A 85 7.95 -0.77 -1.78
C GLU A 85 7.08 0.30 -1.11
N SER A 86 7.67 1.07 -0.19
CA SER A 86 7.00 2.21 0.45
C SER A 86 6.56 3.29 -0.56
N SER A 87 7.37 3.51 -1.60
CA SER A 87 7.06 4.49 -2.66
C SER A 87 5.99 3.97 -3.62
N ALA A 88 6.07 2.71 -4.03
CA ALA A 88 5.05 2.06 -4.85
C ALA A 88 3.68 2.11 -4.18
N ARG A 89 3.62 1.86 -2.86
CA ARG A 89 2.37 1.95 -2.09
C ARG A 89 1.81 3.37 -2.04
N ARG A 90 2.66 4.38 -1.84
CA ARG A 90 2.23 5.80 -1.94
C ARG A 90 1.62 6.13 -3.28
N CYS A 91 2.26 5.71 -4.37
CA CYS A 91 1.77 5.96 -5.71
C CYS A 91 0.37 5.35 -5.90
N LEU A 92 0.19 4.09 -5.48
CA LEU A 92 -1.11 3.42 -5.55
C LEU A 92 -2.19 4.14 -4.72
N GLU A 93 -1.88 4.57 -3.50
CA GLU A 93 -2.83 5.33 -2.67
C GLU A 93 -3.22 6.67 -3.32
N VAL A 94 -2.26 7.37 -3.92
CA VAL A 94 -2.51 8.62 -4.65
C VAL A 94 -3.37 8.37 -5.89
N GLU A 95 -3.06 7.36 -6.69
CA GLU A 95 -3.85 7.01 -7.87
C GLU A 95 -5.28 6.61 -7.51
N GLN A 96 -5.46 5.83 -6.44
CA GLN A 96 -6.79 5.49 -5.93
C GLN A 96 -7.56 6.74 -5.49
N ARG A 97 -6.91 7.64 -4.76
CA ARG A 97 -7.54 8.90 -4.34
C ARG A 97 -7.98 9.74 -5.53
N ILE A 98 -7.10 9.93 -6.52
CA ILE A 98 -7.42 10.66 -7.76
C ILE A 98 -8.63 10.02 -8.44
N ARG A 99 -8.63 8.70 -8.61
CA ARG A 99 -9.74 7.98 -9.23
C ARG A 99 -11.05 8.16 -8.46
N TRP A 100 -11.03 8.06 -7.13
CA TRP A 100 -12.22 8.26 -6.30
C TRP A 100 -12.74 9.70 -6.34
N GLU A 101 -11.87 10.70 -6.47
CA GLU A 101 -12.25 12.10 -6.63
C GLU A 101 -12.82 12.41 -8.03
N GLU A 102 -12.42 11.66 -9.06
CA GLU A 102 -12.91 11.84 -10.42
C GLU A 102 -14.31 11.24 -10.66
N ILE A 103 -14.67 10.16 -9.98
CA ILE A 103 -15.96 9.48 -10.14
C ILE A 103 -17.17 10.42 -9.91
N PRO A 104 -17.23 11.23 -8.83
CA PRO A 104 -18.32 12.18 -8.64
C PRO A 104 -18.36 13.26 -9.74
N LYS A 105 -17.19 13.72 -10.21
CA LYS A 105 -17.09 14.75 -11.26
C LYS A 105 -17.59 14.23 -12.60
N SER A 106 -17.22 13.01 -12.96
CA SER A 106 -17.69 12.37 -14.19
C SER A 106 -19.19 12.09 -14.13
N LYS A 107 -19.69 11.58 -13.00
CA LYS A 107 -21.13 11.38 -12.78
C LYS A 107 -21.93 12.68 -12.91
N ALA A 108 -21.47 13.76 -12.26
CA ALA A 108 -22.15 15.06 -12.34
C ALA A 108 -22.08 15.70 -13.74
N SER A 109 -21.08 15.34 -14.54
CA SER A 109 -20.97 15.80 -15.93
C SER A 109 -21.90 15.00 -16.86
N LEU A 110 -21.99 13.69 -16.64
CA LEU A 110 -22.93 12.82 -17.35
C LEU A 110 -24.39 13.23 -17.08
N GLU A 111 -24.76 13.42 -15.81
CA GLU A 111 -26.12 13.84 -15.42
C GLU A 111 -26.51 15.18 -16.06
N ARG A 112 -25.56 16.14 -16.14
CA ARG A 112 -25.78 17.42 -16.84
C ARG A 112 -26.00 17.22 -18.34
N ALA A 113 -25.18 16.41 -18.99
CA ALA A 113 -25.31 16.14 -20.43
C ALA A 113 -26.64 15.43 -20.75
N GLU A 114 -27.06 14.47 -19.91
CA GLU A 114 -28.35 13.78 -20.05
C GLU A 114 -29.53 14.75 -19.89
N HIS A 115 -29.45 15.66 -18.92
CA HIS A 115 -30.47 16.69 -18.71
C HIS A 115 -30.59 17.65 -19.91
N GLU A 116 -29.46 18.15 -20.41
CA GLU A 116 -29.42 19.03 -21.59
C GLU A 116 -29.99 18.33 -22.83
N HIS A 117 -29.59 17.08 -23.06
CA HIS A 117 -30.10 16.28 -24.17
C HIS A 117 -31.63 16.07 -24.09
N ALA A 118 -32.15 15.78 -22.89
CA ALA A 118 -33.58 15.65 -22.68
C ALA A 118 -34.33 16.96 -22.99
N LEU A 119 -33.80 18.11 -22.56
CA LEU A 119 -34.38 19.42 -22.87
C LEU A 119 -34.42 19.69 -24.38
N ASP A 120 -33.37 19.35 -25.11
CA ASP A 120 -33.31 19.57 -26.55
C ASP A 120 -34.28 18.67 -27.32
N LEU A 121 -34.49 17.43 -26.87
CA LEU A 121 -35.55 16.56 -27.40
C LEU A 121 -36.93 17.18 -27.21
N PHE A 122 -37.26 17.66 -26.01
CA PHE A 122 -38.54 18.31 -25.75
C PHE A 122 -38.75 19.54 -26.63
N LYS A 123 -37.74 20.42 -26.75
CA LYS A 123 -37.81 21.59 -27.64
C LYS A 123 -38.04 21.19 -29.10
N SER A 124 -37.39 20.12 -29.56
CA SER A 124 -37.52 19.63 -30.93
C SER A 124 -38.93 19.08 -31.20
N GLU A 125 -39.54 18.38 -30.24
CA GLU A 125 -40.90 17.89 -30.34
C GLU A 125 -41.94 19.00 -30.29
N ASP A 126 -41.75 19.99 -29.42
CA ASP A 126 -42.63 21.16 -29.36
C ASP A 126 -42.58 21.93 -30.69
N LEU A 127 -41.39 22.13 -31.25
CA LEU A 127 -41.24 22.74 -32.57
C LEU A 127 -41.95 21.93 -33.66
N ARG A 128 -41.80 20.60 -33.64
CA ARG A 128 -42.50 19.70 -34.58
C ARG A 128 -44.01 19.85 -34.47
N ARG A 129 -44.58 19.84 -33.26
CA ARG A 129 -46.02 20.03 -33.02
C ARG A 129 -46.51 21.37 -33.54
N GLU A 130 -45.77 22.46 -33.30
CA GLU A 130 -46.14 23.79 -33.80
C GLU A 130 -46.11 23.87 -35.33
N LEU A 131 -45.15 23.21 -35.98
CA LEU A 131 -45.09 23.12 -37.44
C LEU A 131 -46.22 22.28 -38.02
N GLU A 132 -46.58 21.16 -37.37
CA GLU A 132 -47.72 20.32 -37.78
C GLU A 132 -49.04 21.07 -37.68
N LYS A 133 -49.27 21.81 -36.59
CA LYS A 133 -50.46 22.68 -36.44
C LYS A 133 -50.56 23.72 -37.56
N LYS A 134 -49.45 24.38 -37.91
CA LYS A 134 -49.40 25.36 -39.00
C LYS A 134 -49.61 24.77 -40.40
N ARG A 135 -49.38 23.46 -40.58
CA ARG A 135 -49.65 22.77 -41.86
C ARG A 135 -51.08 22.24 -41.97
N ALA A 136 -51.74 22.04 -40.84
CA ALA A 136 -53.09 21.48 -40.77
C ALA A 136 -54.22 22.54 -40.74
N GLY A 137 -53.87 23.81 -40.51
CA GLY A 137 -54.78 24.96 -40.63
C GLY A 137 -54.55 25.73 -41.93
#